data_AF-A0AA39VDV1-F1
#
_entry.id   AF-A0AA39VDV1-F1
#
_cell.length_a   1.000
_cell.length_b   1.000
_cell.length_c   1.000
_cell.angle_alpha   90.00
_cell.angle_beta   90.00
_cell.angle_gamma   90.00
#
_symmetry.space_group_name_H-M   'P 1'
#
loop_
_entity.id
_entity.type
_entity.pdbx_description
1 polymer ?
#
loop_
_entity_poly.entity_id
_entity_poly.type
_entity_poly.pdbx_seq_one_letter_code
_entity_poly.pdbx_strand_id
1 'polypeptide(L)'
;MSNWKADAMVLAGEFMHLRCCAHIINLIVKEGLKELDESIASIRNAVKYIRSSPSRLEKFKLYAKLEKIDCGRVVVMDVPTRWNSTYLMLETALIFQKAFERMEDDDELYNSYFNESDSGRKREGPPNMVHWNKAKKFVRFLKTFYEVTLKFSATLSVTSNQYFNEICKILSLLNSMSGLGDLELATMATNMKRKFNKYWSSADQVNKLLIVSVVLDPRQKLDFVQFCFAAFYEPTKAEELGKDIKNLLVTLYDIYNAWSKNSGCSSSGTNGTQNSNIVQLSSQDVTLEVDPNDFLVSFRKLKERKLDIGAQNEVERIRESSTYWSNGRSSYG
;
A
#
# COMPACT_ATOMS: atom_id res chain seq x y z
N MET A 1 9.20 -33.94 8.03
CA MET A 1 8.84 -33.16 9.24
C MET A 1 7.91 -34.01 10.11
N SER A 2 8.43 -35.05 10.78
CA SER A 2 7.62 -36.17 11.30
C SER A 2 7.59 -36.32 12.83
N ASN A 3 8.02 -35.32 13.60
CA ASN A 3 8.13 -35.41 15.07
C ASN A 3 7.42 -34.28 15.86
N TRP A 4 6.40 -33.63 15.29
CA TRP A 4 5.59 -32.68 16.05
C TRP A 4 4.38 -33.43 16.62
N LYS A 5 4.15 -33.34 17.95
CA LYS A 5 2.91 -33.83 18.56
C LYS A 5 1.73 -33.16 17.84
N ALA A 6 0.67 -33.90 17.51
CA ALA A 6 -0.51 -33.35 16.82
C ALA A 6 -1.12 -32.14 17.55
N ASP A 7 -0.94 -32.07 18.88
CA ASP A 7 -1.41 -30.96 19.73
C ASP A 7 -0.41 -29.79 19.87
N ALA A 8 0.76 -29.84 19.23
CA ALA A 8 1.79 -28.81 19.37
C ALA A 8 1.53 -27.56 18.50
N MET A 9 0.66 -27.66 17.48
CA MET A 9 0.37 -26.56 16.56
C MET A 9 -1.11 -26.16 16.66
N VAL A 10 -1.36 -24.87 16.86
CA VAL A 10 -2.69 -24.28 16.79
C VAL A 10 -3.29 -24.60 15.42
N LEU A 11 -4.48 -25.20 15.42
CA LEU A 11 -5.23 -25.59 14.20
C LEU A 11 -4.39 -26.45 13.23
N ALA A 12 -3.56 -27.36 13.76
CA ALA A 12 -2.69 -28.24 12.97
C ALA A 12 -1.79 -27.49 11.95
N GLY A 13 -1.53 -26.20 12.18
CA GLY A 13 -0.74 -25.36 11.28
C GLY A 13 -1.43 -24.94 9.99
N GLU A 14 -2.76 -25.05 9.87
CA GLU A 14 -3.55 -24.73 8.67
C GLU A 14 -3.18 -23.37 8.04
N PHE A 15 -2.89 -22.36 8.87
CA PHE A 15 -2.60 -20.99 8.44
C PHE A 15 -1.11 -20.60 8.51
N MET A 16 -0.20 -21.55 8.74
CA MET A 16 1.24 -21.26 8.93
C MET A 16 1.98 -20.94 7.64
N HIS A 17 1.43 -21.33 6.48
CA HIS A 17 2.02 -20.99 5.20
C HIS A 17 1.57 -19.58 4.77
N LEU A 18 2.50 -18.63 4.78
CA LEU A 18 2.29 -17.25 4.32
C LEU A 18 3.17 -16.96 3.11
N ARG A 19 2.58 -16.37 2.07
CA ARG A 19 3.34 -15.80 0.96
C ARG A 19 3.80 -14.39 1.33
N CYS A 20 5.03 -14.03 0.97
CA CYS A 20 5.54 -12.69 1.21
C CYS A 20 4.80 -11.65 0.35
N CYS A 21 4.13 -10.70 0.99
CA CYS A 21 3.35 -9.67 0.30
C CYS A 21 4.24 -8.74 -0.55
N ALA A 22 5.41 -8.34 -0.02
CA ALA A 22 6.39 -7.56 -0.77
C ALA A 22 6.87 -8.28 -2.04
N HIS A 23 7.03 -9.61 -1.97
CA HIS A 23 7.36 -10.42 -3.14
C HIS A 23 6.24 -10.41 -4.18
N ILE A 24 4.99 -10.58 -3.76
CA ILE A 24 3.85 -10.54 -4.68
C ILE A 24 3.70 -9.16 -5.32
N ILE A 25 3.86 -8.07 -4.54
CA ILE A 25 3.85 -6.70 -5.09
C ILE A 25 4.95 -6.53 -6.13
N ASN A 26 6.17 -7.02 -5.87
CA ASN A 26 7.23 -7.01 -6.86
C ASN A 26 6.83 -7.74 -8.15
N LEU A 27 6.13 -8.88 -8.06
CA LEU A 27 5.62 -9.58 -9.24
C LEU A 27 4.56 -8.77 -9.99
N ILE A 28 3.69 -8.04 -9.29
CA ILE A 28 2.69 -7.16 -9.88
C ILE A 28 3.37 -5.99 -10.61
N VAL A 29 4.23 -5.26 -9.92
CA VAL A 29 4.89 -4.07 -10.48
C VAL A 29 5.75 -4.45 -11.69
N LYS A 30 6.44 -5.60 -11.66
CA LYS A 30 7.19 -6.10 -12.82
C LYS A 30 6.33 -6.31 -14.06
N GLU A 31 5.06 -6.70 -13.94
CA GLU A 31 4.17 -6.77 -15.10
C GLU A 31 3.86 -5.37 -15.66
N GLY A 32 3.68 -4.37 -14.79
CA GLY A 32 3.45 -3.00 -15.22
C GLY A 32 4.68 -2.30 -15.79
N LEU A 33 5.89 -2.58 -15.28
CA LEU A 33 7.13 -1.99 -15.80
C LEU A 33 7.43 -2.35 -17.25
N LYS A 34 6.82 -3.42 -17.79
CA LYS A 34 6.95 -3.78 -19.21
C LYS A 34 6.41 -2.69 -20.13
N GLU A 35 5.40 -1.93 -19.69
CA GLU A 35 4.85 -0.81 -20.48
C GLU A 35 5.83 0.37 -20.59
N LEU A 36 6.88 0.39 -19.77
CA LEU A 36 7.88 1.45 -19.65
C LEU A 36 9.27 1.02 -20.12
N ASP A 37 9.42 -0.19 -20.67
CA ASP A 37 10.73 -0.84 -20.81
C ASP A 37 11.75 0.04 -21.56
N GLU A 38 11.34 0.66 -22.66
CA GLU A 38 12.17 1.61 -23.44
C GLU A 38 12.56 2.86 -22.66
N SER A 39 11.60 3.51 -21.98
CA SER A 39 11.87 4.72 -21.19
C SER A 39 12.78 4.42 -19.99
N ILE A 40 12.57 3.27 -19.34
CA ILE A 40 13.42 2.78 -18.26
C ILE A 40 14.81 2.46 -18.79
N ALA A 41 14.94 1.78 -19.94
CA ALA A 41 16.23 1.46 -20.54
C ALA A 41 17.00 2.74 -20.91
N SER A 42 16.32 3.71 -21.52
CA SER A 42 16.90 5.01 -21.90
C SER A 42 17.43 5.79 -20.70
N ILE A 43 16.61 5.96 -19.66
CA ILE A 43 17.01 6.66 -18.42
C ILE A 43 18.12 5.87 -17.70
N ARG A 44 18.01 4.54 -17.62
CA ARG A 44 19.05 3.68 -17.01
C ARG A 44 20.38 3.83 -17.72
N ASN A 45 20.40 3.88 -19.06
CA ASN A 45 21.63 4.04 -19.82
C ASN A 45 22.28 5.41 -19.57
N ALA A 46 21.48 6.48 -19.48
CA ALA A 46 21.97 7.80 -19.11
C ALA A 46 22.57 7.84 -17.70
N VAL A 47 21.87 7.24 -16.72
CA VAL A 47 22.37 7.11 -15.34
C VAL A 47 23.65 6.26 -15.30
N LYS A 48 23.71 5.15 -16.07
CA LYS A 48 24.88 4.28 -16.17
C LYS A 48 26.09 5.04 -16.71
N TYR A 49 25.92 5.91 -17.71
CA TYR A 49 27.01 6.76 -18.21
C TYR A 49 27.57 7.63 -17.09
N ILE A 50 26.73 8.37 -16.37
CA ILE A 50 27.16 9.25 -15.28
C ILE A 50 27.86 8.47 -14.16
N ARG A 51 27.33 7.28 -13.84
CA ARG A 51 27.83 6.43 -12.75
C ARG A 51 29.06 5.60 -13.11
N SER A 52 29.45 5.55 -14.39
CA SER A 52 30.56 4.73 -14.85
C SER A 52 31.94 5.24 -14.40
N SER A 53 32.09 6.52 -14.05
CA SER A 53 33.33 7.05 -13.47
C SER A 53 33.07 8.27 -12.56
N PRO A 54 33.93 8.51 -11.54
CA PRO A 54 33.83 9.71 -10.71
C PRO A 54 33.90 11.01 -11.52
N SER A 55 34.73 11.06 -12.58
CA SER A 55 34.85 12.24 -13.43
C SER A 55 33.56 12.58 -14.16
N ARG A 56 32.84 11.57 -14.69
CA ARG A 56 31.54 11.78 -15.35
C ARG A 56 30.48 12.25 -14.34
N LEU A 57 30.52 11.73 -13.12
CA LEU A 57 29.65 12.19 -12.04
C LEU A 57 29.90 13.64 -11.64
N GLU A 58 31.17 14.05 -11.47
CA GLU A 58 31.49 15.45 -11.16
C GLU A 58 31.12 16.40 -12.31
N LYS A 59 31.32 15.99 -13.56
CA LYS A 59 30.86 16.75 -14.73
C LYS A 59 29.33 16.89 -14.74
N PHE A 60 28.59 15.83 -14.44
CA PHE A 60 27.12 15.90 -14.33
C PHE A 60 26.65 16.83 -13.20
N LYS A 61 27.34 16.82 -12.05
CA LYS A 61 27.05 17.76 -10.95
C LYS A 61 27.25 19.22 -11.39
N LEU A 62 28.18 19.50 -12.29
CA LEU A 62 28.35 20.84 -12.87
C LEU A 62 27.11 21.24 -13.70
N TYR A 63 26.62 20.36 -14.58
CA TYR A 63 25.38 20.62 -15.34
C TYR A 63 24.17 20.83 -14.43
N ALA A 64 24.04 20.04 -13.36
CA ALA A 64 22.99 20.25 -12.36
C ALA A 64 23.09 21.63 -11.67
N LYS A 65 24.30 22.11 -11.37
CA LYS A 65 24.52 23.47 -10.83
C LYS A 65 24.17 24.57 -11.84
N LEU A 66 24.53 24.38 -13.12
CA LEU A 66 24.20 25.34 -14.19
C LEU A 66 22.69 25.50 -14.37
N GLU A 67 21.95 24.39 -14.27
CA GLU A 67 20.48 24.36 -14.30
C GLU A 67 19.84 24.73 -12.95
N LYS A 68 20.64 25.20 -11.98
CA LYS A 68 20.19 25.64 -10.64
C LYS A 68 19.40 24.57 -9.88
N ILE A 69 19.73 23.30 -10.08
CA ILE A 69 19.12 22.18 -9.36
C ILE A 69 19.78 22.08 -7.99
N ASP A 70 19.18 22.74 -7.01
CA ASP A 70 19.60 22.63 -5.61
C ASP A 70 19.00 21.36 -4.98
N CYS A 71 19.70 20.25 -5.16
CA CYS A 71 19.30 18.96 -4.62
C CYS A 71 20.52 18.24 -4.05
N GLY A 72 20.48 17.90 -2.74
CA GLY A 72 21.52 17.09 -2.09
C GLY A 72 21.52 15.61 -2.50
N ARG A 73 20.61 15.20 -3.39
CA ARG A 73 20.57 13.83 -3.93
C ARG A 73 21.56 13.67 -5.07
N VAL A 74 21.87 12.43 -5.40
CA VAL A 74 22.69 12.06 -6.56
C VAL A 74 21.96 11.00 -7.33
N VAL A 75 22.06 11.00 -8.67
CA VAL A 75 21.50 9.93 -9.51
C VAL A 75 21.97 8.55 -9.03
N VAL A 76 21.03 7.61 -8.91
CA VAL A 76 21.27 6.25 -8.41
C VAL A 76 21.01 5.22 -9.50
N MET A 77 21.92 4.28 -9.66
CA MET A 77 21.73 3.14 -10.58
C MET A 77 20.77 2.13 -9.95
N ASP A 78 19.87 1.57 -10.75
CA ASP A 78 18.94 0.55 -10.28
C ASP A 78 19.57 -0.86 -10.23
N VAL A 79 18.86 -1.76 -9.57
CA VAL A 79 19.07 -3.20 -9.62
C VAL A 79 17.87 -3.78 -10.37
N PRO A 80 18.00 -4.21 -11.64
CA PRO A 80 16.86 -4.61 -12.48
C PRO A 80 15.97 -5.72 -11.89
N THR A 81 16.53 -6.54 -10.99
CA THR A 81 15.77 -7.59 -10.31
C THR A 81 14.88 -7.07 -9.17
N ARG A 82 15.10 -5.84 -8.67
CA ARG A 82 14.40 -5.20 -7.55
C ARG A 82 13.73 -3.90 -7.97
N TRP A 83 12.41 -3.98 -8.20
CA TRP A 83 11.64 -2.88 -8.74
C TRP A 83 11.71 -1.57 -7.90
N ASN A 84 11.84 -1.66 -6.56
CA ASN A 84 12.02 -0.49 -5.68
C ASN A 84 13.23 0.36 -6.08
N SER A 85 14.33 -0.27 -6.51
CA SER A 85 15.52 0.45 -6.94
C SER A 85 15.31 1.12 -8.29
N THR A 86 14.54 0.51 -9.19
CA THR A 86 14.12 1.13 -10.46
C THR A 86 13.24 2.34 -10.20
N TYR A 87 12.30 2.24 -9.26
CA TYR A 87 11.47 3.38 -8.83
C TYR A 87 12.34 4.54 -8.33
N LEU A 88 13.30 4.28 -7.43
CA LEU A 88 14.20 5.30 -6.90
C LEU A 88 15.11 5.93 -7.97
N MET A 89 15.59 5.13 -8.92
CA MET A 89 16.35 5.63 -10.08
C MET A 89 15.50 6.59 -10.90
N LEU A 90 14.27 6.22 -11.24
CA LEU A 90 13.36 7.08 -12.03
C LEU A 90 12.98 8.34 -11.26
N GLU A 91 12.59 8.21 -9.99
CA GLU A 91 12.23 9.36 -9.13
C GLU A 91 13.39 10.35 -9.06
N THR A 92 14.62 9.86 -8.84
CA THR A 92 15.79 10.72 -8.75
C THR A 92 16.17 11.30 -10.10
N ALA A 93 16.13 10.52 -11.18
CA ALA A 93 16.47 10.99 -12.52
C ALA A 93 15.53 12.13 -12.97
N LEU A 94 14.24 12.06 -12.62
CA LEU A 94 13.27 13.11 -12.92
C LEU A 94 13.61 14.46 -12.26
N ILE A 95 14.23 14.45 -11.07
CA ILE A 95 14.71 15.69 -10.42
C ILE A 95 15.82 16.33 -11.27
N PHE A 96 16.67 15.51 -11.89
CA PHE A 96 17.80 15.95 -12.68
C PHE A 96 17.52 16.04 -14.18
N GLN A 97 16.26 15.97 -14.63
CA GLN A 97 15.89 15.98 -16.05
C GLN A 97 16.59 17.11 -16.83
N LYS A 98 16.56 18.34 -16.31
CA LYS A 98 17.20 19.50 -16.96
C LYS A 98 18.72 19.36 -17.08
N ALA A 99 19.38 18.74 -16.10
CA ALA A 99 20.81 18.47 -16.17
C ALA A 99 21.15 17.41 -17.23
N PHE A 100 20.27 16.41 -17.44
CA PHE A 100 20.42 15.45 -18.53
C PHE A 100 20.25 16.12 -19.90
N GLU A 101 19.23 16.96 -20.06
CA GLU A 101 19.00 17.73 -21.30
C GLU A 101 20.21 18.63 -21.61
N ARG A 102 20.71 19.36 -20.61
CA ARG A 102 21.91 20.20 -20.75
C ARG A 102 23.16 19.41 -21.13
N MET A 103 23.33 18.21 -20.56
CA MET A 103 24.44 17.33 -20.88
C MET A 103 24.35 16.78 -22.31
N GLU A 104 23.13 16.52 -22.81
CA GLU A 104 22.89 16.15 -24.20
C GLU A 104 23.28 17.27 -25.16
N ASP A 105 22.96 18.52 -24.83
CA ASP A 105 23.32 19.68 -25.65
C ASP A 105 24.83 19.96 -25.67
N ASP A 106 25.51 19.80 -24.52
CA ASP A 106 26.89 20.30 -24.33
C ASP A 106 27.98 19.20 -24.37
N ASP A 107 27.67 17.90 -24.25
CA ASP A 107 28.67 16.82 -24.11
C ASP A 107 28.66 15.81 -25.27
N GLU A 108 29.56 16.01 -26.25
CA GLU A 108 29.72 15.10 -27.39
C GLU A 108 30.00 13.65 -26.95
N LEU A 109 30.77 13.43 -25.88
CA LEU A 109 31.09 12.08 -25.40
C LEU A 109 29.86 11.36 -24.84
N TYR A 110 28.92 12.11 -24.27
CA TYR A 110 27.63 11.57 -23.83
C TYR A 110 26.81 11.12 -25.03
N ASN A 111 26.76 11.93 -26.09
CA ASN A 111 26.05 11.57 -27.33
C ASN A 111 26.70 10.38 -28.05
N SER A 112 28.03 10.33 -28.11
CA SER A 112 28.76 9.20 -28.69
C SER A 112 28.46 7.89 -27.97
N TYR A 113 28.31 7.91 -26.64
CA TYR A 113 27.99 6.70 -25.86
C TYR A 113 26.69 6.00 -26.28
N PHE A 114 25.67 6.74 -26.74
CA PHE A 114 24.42 6.14 -27.24
C PHE A 114 24.52 5.64 -28.69
N ASN A 115 25.54 6.07 -29.43
CA ASN A 115 25.86 5.55 -30.76
C ASN A 115 26.70 4.28 -30.71
N GLU A 116 27.37 4.01 -29.58
CA GLU A 116 28.06 2.75 -29.33
C GLU A 116 27.09 1.58 -29.19
N SER A 117 27.51 0.40 -29.66
CA SER A 117 26.75 -0.84 -29.49
C SER A 117 27.14 -1.52 -28.18
N ASP A 118 26.15 -1.91 -27.37
CA ASP A 118 26.35 -2.82 -26.24
C ASP A 118 25.88 -4.21 -26.67
N SER A 119 26.79 -5.19 -26.67
CA SER A 119 26.43 -6.59 -26.96
C SER A 119 25.71 -6.77 -28.31
N GLY A 120 26.08 -5.97 -29.33
CA GLY A 120 25.50 -6.02 -30.68
C GLY A 120 24.17 -5.28 -30.86
N ARG A 121 23.67 -4.56 -29.85
CA ARG A 121 22.49 -3.70 -29.96
C ARG A 121 22.83 -2.25 -29.65
N LYS A 122 22.22 -1.32 -30.38
CA LYS A 122 22.31 0.11 -30.07
C LYS A 122 21.71 0.35 -28.68
N ARG A 123 22.36 1.19 -27.87
CA ARG A 123 21.80 1.58 -26.57
C ARG A 123 20.56 2.43 -26.78
N GLU A 124 19.51 2.13 -26.03
CA GLU A 124 18.34 3.02 -25.95
C GLU A 124 18.75 4.36 -25.33
N GLY A 125 18.39 5.46 -25.99
CA GLY A 125 18.64 6.84 -25.55
C GLY A 125 19.46 7.70 -26.53
N PRO A 126 19.82 8.93 -26.14
CA PRO A 126 19.54 9.59 -24.85
C PRO A 126 18.04 9.79 -24.55
N PRO A 127 17.65 9.96 -23.27
CA PRO A 127 16.25 10.11 -22.90
C PRO A 127 15.64 11.43 -23.41
N ASN A 128 14.67 11.31 -24.30
CA ASN A 128 13.93 12.45 -24.85
C ASN A 128 12.66 12.76 -24.03
N MET A 129 11.93 13.80 -24.45
CA MET A 129 10.72 14.28 -23.76
C MET A 129 9.61 13.21 -23.64
N VAL A 130 9.51 12.27 -24.58
CA VAL A 130 8.55 11.14 -24.47
C VAL A 130 8.94 10.24 -23.30
N HIS A 131 10.22 9.88 -23.18
CA HIS A 131 10.71 9.06 -22.07
C HIS A 131 10.50 9.75 -20.71
N TRP A 132 10.79 11.04 -20.62
CA TRP A 132 10.60 11.82 -19.38
C TRP A 132 9.12 11.94 -18.98
N ASN A 133 8.24 12.26 -19.94
CA ASN A 133 6.81 12.35 -19.67
C ASN A 133 6.23 11.02 -19.22
N LYS A 134 6.66 9.92 -19.85
CA LYS A 134 6.24 8.58 -19.46
C LYS A 134 6.75 8.24 -18.06
N ALA A 135 8.04 8.41 -17.79
CA ALA A 135 8.60 8.19 -16.45
C ALA A 135 7.85 9.01 -15.37
N LYS A 136 7.54 10.29 -15.64
CA LYS A 136 6.82 11.16 -14.70
C LYS A 136 5.42 10.65 -14.34
N LYS A 137 4.64 10.24 -15.34
CA LYS A 137 3.29 9.67 -15.13
C LYS A 137 3.36 8.41 -14.29
N PHE A 138 4.25 7.50 -14.67
CA PHE A 138 4.33 6.19 -14.05
C PHE A 138 4.99 6.20 -12.66
N VAL A 139 5.97 7.07 -12.39
CA VAL A 139 6.51 7.26 -11.03
C VAL A 139 5.42 7.72 -10.07
N ARG A 140 4.54 8.63 -10.49
CA ARG A 140 3.39 9.04 -9.67
C ARG A 140 2.47 7.87 -9.37
N PHE A 141 2.15 7.06 -10.37
CA PHE A 141 1.31 5.87 -10.20
C PHE A 141 1.97 4.79 -9.30
N LEU A 142 3.27 4.54 -9.49
CA LEU A 142 4.02 3.52 -8.75
C LEU A 142 4.34 3.90 -7.30
N LYS A 143 4.23 5.19 -6.95
CA LYS A 143 4.50 5.69 -5.59
C LYS A 143 3.73 4.92 -4.52
N THR A 144 2.44 4.66 -4.75
CA THR A 144 1.60 3.88 -3.82
C THR A 144 2.16 2.48 -3.59
N PHE A 145 2.59 1.79 -4.65
CA PHE A 145 3.19 0.45 -4.51
C PHE A 145 4.50 0.50 -3.71
N TYR A 146 5.26 1.59 -3.85
CA TYR A 146 6.57 1.74 -3.24
C TYR A 146 6.40 1.93 -1.73
N GLU A 147 5.50 2.83 -1.34
CA GLU A 147 5.11 3.05 0.06
C GLU A 147 4.57 1.77 0.72
N VAL A 148 3.67 1.05 0.05
CA VAL A 148 3.14 -0.22 0.58
C VAL A 148 4.25 -1.25 0.74
N THR A 149 5.17 -1.33 -0.22
CA THR A 149 6.30 -2.27 -0.13
C THR A 149 7.24 -1.92 1.01
N LEU A 150 7.49 -0.63 1.28
CA LEU A 150 8.26 -0.20 2.44
C LEU A 150 7.57 -0.62 3.74
N LYS A 151 6.25 -0.43 3.86
CA LYS A 151 5.47 -0.90 5.02
C LYS A 151 5.62 -2.41 5.22
N PHE A 152 5.48 -3.21 4.17
CA PHE A 152 5.64 -4.68 4.26
C PHE A 152 7.07 -5.16 4.44
N SER A 153 8.05 -4.29 4.19
CA SER A 153 9.47 -4.60 4.42
C SER A 153 9.94 -4.16 5.81
N ALA A 154 9.08 -3.50 6.60
CA ALA A 154 9.41 -3.07 7.96
C ALA A 154 9.63 -4.28 8.87
N THR A 155 10.73 -4.27 9.61
CA THR A 155 11.13 -5.35 10.53
C THR A 155 10.97 -4.98 12.00
N LEU A 156 10.89 -3.67 12.29
CA LEU A 156 10.85 -3.13 13.66
C LEU A 156 9.43 -2.77 14.12
N SER A 157 8.42 -2.96 13.27
CA SER A 157 7.03 -2.68 13.58
C SER A 157 6.14 -3.84 13.13
N VAL A 158 5.02 -4.02 13.85
CA VAL A 158 4.00 -4.98 13.45
C VAL A 158 3.24 -4.44 12.25
N THR A 159 3.14 -5.25 11.20
CA THR A 159 2.53 -4.87 9.91
C THR A 159 1.29 -5.70 9.58
N SER A 160 1.02 -6.76 10.34
CA SER A 160 -0.07 -7.71 10.08
C SER A 160 -1.46 -7.05 10.17
N ASN A 161 -1.67 -6.17 11.13
CA ASN A 161 -2.91 -5.39 11.26
C ASN A 161 -3.11 -4.34 10.16
N GLN A 162 -2.04 -3.94 9.46
CA GLN A 162 -2.12 -3.00 8.34
C GLN A 162 -2.30 -3.71 7.00
N TYR A 163 -1.95 -5.01 6.93
CA TYR A 163 -1.96 -5.83 5.72
C TYR A 163 -3.16 -5.57 4.83
N PHE A 164 -4.38 -5.74 5.35
CA PHE A 164 -5.54 -5.73 4.49
C PHE A 164 -5.85 -4.34 3.95
N ASN A 165 -5.66 -3.29 4.77
CA ASN A 165 -5.81 -1.91 4.32
C ASN A 165 -4.90 -1.57 3.13
N GLU A 166 -3.62 -1.97 3.21
CA GLU A 166 -2.65 -1.67 2.15
C GLU A 166 -2.94 -2.45 0.86
N ILE A 167 -3.45 -3.69 0.98
CA ILE A 167 -3.91 -4.47 -0.18
C ILE A 167 -5.15 -3.82 -0.81
N CYS A 168 -6.09 -3.31 -0.01
CA CYS A 168 -7.25 -2.57 -0.51
C CYS A 168 -6.85 -1.27 -1.22
N LYS A 169 -5.87 -0.54 -0.67
CA LYS A 169 -5.31 0.66 -1.28
C LYS A 169 -4.78 0.38 -2.69
N ILE A 170 -4.02 -0.71 -2.86
CA ILE A 170 -3.52 -1.15 -4.18
C ILE A 170 -4.67 -1.48 -5.12
N LEU A 171 -5.69 -2.23 -4.67
CA LEU A 171 -6.82 -2.61 -5.53
C LEU A 171 -7.60 -1.37 -6.00
N SER A 172 -7.88 -0.42 -5.10
CA SER A 172 -8.58 0.81 -5.45
C SER A 172 -7.81 1.64 -6.47
N LEU A 173 -6.49 1.78 -6.29
CA LEU A 173 -5.64 2.44 -7.27
C LEU A 173 -5.67 1.74 -8.64
N LEU A 174 -5.59 0.40 -8.65
CA LEU A 174 -5.66 -0.35 -9.90
C LEU A 174 -7.01 -0.19 -10.59
N ASN A 175 -8.11 -0.19 -9.83
CA ASN A 175 -9.46 0.01 -10.36
C ASN A 175 -9.66 1.42 -10.93
N SER A 176 -9.23 2.46 -10.20
CA SER A 176 -9.38 3.84 -10.65
C SER A 176 -8.54 4.13 -11.89
N MET A 177 -7.35 3.54 -11.98
CA MET A 177 -6.42 3.77 -13.08
C MET A 177 -6.70 2.88 -14.30
N SER A 178 -7.52 1.82 -14.18
CA SER A 178 -7.94 0.98 -15.31
C SER A 178 -9.12 1.57 -16.11
N GLY A 179 -9.57 2.79 -15.81
CA GLY A 179 -10.69 3.45 -16.49
C GLY A 179 -10.33 4.10 -17.84
N LEU A 180 -11.28 4.82 -18.44
CA LEU A 180 -11.18 5.50 -19.75
C LEU A 180 -10.23 6.73 -19.78
N GLY A 181 -9.28 6.82 -18.85
CA GLY A 181 -8.34 7.93 -18.74
C GLY A 181 -7.15 7.79 -19.68
N ASP A 182 -5.95 7.92 -19.13
CA ASP A 182 -4.69 7.74 -19.87
C ASP A 182 -4.54 6.27 -20.29
N LEU A 183 -4.56 6.00 -21.60
CA LEU A 183 -4.52 4.64 -22.16
C LEU A 183 -3.24 3.87 -21.76
N GLU A 184 -2.11 4.54 -21.61
CA GLU A 184 -0.85 3.90 -21.21
C GLU A 184 -0.94 3.43 -19.75
N LEU A 185 -1.47 4.29 -18.87
CA LEU A 185 -1.69 3.94 -17.47
C LEU A 185 -2.81 2.91 -17.30
N ALA A 186 -3.85 2.96 -18.12
CA ALA A 186 -4.94 1.99 -18.11
C ALA A 186 -4.46 0.60 -18.51
N THR A 187 -3.61 0.51 -19.54
CA THR A 187 -2.98 -0.74 -19.96
C THR A 187 -2.12 -1.31 -18.84
N MET A 188 -1.26 -0.47 -18.25
CA MET A 188 -0.42 -0.87 -17.12
C MET A 188 -1.23 -1.36 -15.92
N ALA A 189 -2.24 -0.58 -15.51
CA ALA A 189 -3.10 -0.90 -14.39
C ALA A 189 -3.87 -2.20 -14.64
N THR A 190 -4.36 -2.43 -15.86
CA THR A 190 -5.04 -3.67 -16.24
C THR A 190 -4.10 -4.88 -16.15
N ASN A 191 -2.88 -4.76 -16.66
CA ASN A 191 -1.88 -5.82 -16.59
C ASN A 191 -1.46 -6.14 -15.15
N MET A 192 -1.25 -5.11 -14.33
CA MET A 192 -0.95 -5.24 -12.91
C MET A 192 -2.13 -5.84 -12.13
N LYS A 193 -3.37 -5.42 -12.42
CA LYS A 193 -4.60 -5.96 -11.82
C LYS A 193 -4.80 -7.43 -12.15
N ARG A 194 -4.54 -7.85 -13.39
CA ARG A 194 -4.58 -9.26 -13.77
C ARG A 194 -3.58 -10.09 -12.94
N LYS A 195 -2.39 -9.56 -12.66
CA LYS A 195 -1.41 -10.22 -11.78
C LYS A 195 -1.87 -10.22 -10.32
N PHE A 196 -2.43 -9.11 -9.84
CA PHE A 196 -2.98 -8.97 -8.50
C PHE A 196 -4.08 -10.00 -8.22
N ASN A 197 -5.02 -10.16 -9.14
CA ASN A 197 -6.14 -11.08 -8.99
C ASN A 197 -5.68 -12.52 -8.78
N LYS A 198 -4.58 -12.96 -9.41
CA LYS A 198 -4.02 -14.32 -9.19
C LYS A 198 -3.70 -14.66 -7.73
N TYR A 199 -3.48 -13.65 -6.89
CA TYR A 199 -3.12 -13.85 -5.48
C TYR A 199 -4.23 -13.49 -4.51
N TRP A 200 -5.08 -12.51 -4.83
CA TRP A 200 -6.07 -11.97 -3.89
C TRP A 200 -7.53 -11.98 -4.35
N SER A 201 -7.84 -12.38 -5.59
CA SER A 201 -9.25 -12.40 -6.06
C SER A 201 -10.04 -13.61 -5.60
N SER A 202 -9.38 -14.69 -5.18
CA SER A 202 -10.05 -15.84 -4.56
C SER A 202 -9.93 -15.73 -3.05
N ALA A 203 -11.07 -15.79 -2.36
CA ALA A 203 -11.14 -15.85 -0.90
C ALA A 203 -10.33 -17.02 -0.32
N ASP A 204 -10.23 -18.13 -1.06
CA ASP A 204 -9.52 -19.34 -0.64
C ASP A 204 -7.99 -19.17 -0.67
N GLN A 205 -7.48 -18.16 -1.38
CA GLN A 205 -6.05 -17.82 -1.42
C GLN A 205 -5.63 -16.87 -0.29
N VAL A 206 -6.59 -16.25 0.39
CA VAL A 206 -6.30 -15.30 1.48
C VAL A 206 -6.05 -16.08 2.77
N ASN A 207 -4.91 -15.83 3.39
CA ASN A 207 -4.63 -16.38 4.72
C ASN A 207 -5.56 -15.71 5.75
N LYS A 208 -6.56 -16.46 6.23
CA LYS A 208 -7.59 -16.00 7.17
C LYS A 208 -6.99 -15.49 8.49
N LEU A 209 -5.85 -16.02 8.92
CA LEU A 209 -5.18 -15.57 10.15
C LEU A 209 -4.63 -14.14 10.03
N LEU A 210 -4.18 -13.73 8.84
CA LEU A 210 -3.81 -12.33 8.60
C LEU A 210 -5.02 -11.41 8.75
N ILE A 211 -6.20 -11.84 8.30
CA ILE A 211 -7.43 -11.07 8.46
C ILE A 211 -7.86 -11.02 9.93
N VAL A 212 -7.70 -12.11 10.69
CA VAL A 212 -7.92 -12.08 12.14
C VAL A 212 -7.04 -11.03 12.82
N SER A 213 -5.78 -10.86 12.41
CA SER A 213 -4.91 -9.83 12.98
C SER A 213 -5.41 -8.38 12.76
N VAL A 214 -6.15 -8.15 11.66
CA VAL A 214 -6.84 -6.89 11.35
C VAL A 214 -8.08 -6.72 12.25
N VAL A 215 -8.84 -7.79 12.48
CA VAL A 215 -10.00 -7.78 13.40
C VAL A 215 -9.56 -7.49 14.84
N LEU A 216 -8.41 -8.03 15.27
CA LEU A 216 -7.86 -7.81 16.60
C LEU A 216 -7.34 -6.38 16.82
N ASP A 217 -7.15 -5.57 15.77
CA ASP A 217 -6.88 -4.14 15.91
C ASP A 217 -8.15 -3.43 16.40
N PRO A 218 -8.15 -2.83 17.61
CA PRO A 218 -9.33 -2.19 18.19
C PRO A 218 -9.92 -1.07 17.31
N ARG A 219 -9.13 -0.50 16.40
CA ARG A 219 -9.54 0.58 15.49
C ARG A 219 -10.33 0.08 14.28
N GLN A 220 -10.11 -1.17 13.87
CA GLN A 220 -10.65 -1.74 12.64
C GLN A 220 -11.85 -2.64 12.93
N LYS A 221 -11.65 -3.68 13.74
CA LYS A 221 -12.66 -4.69 14.08
C LYS A 221 -13.26 -5.38 12.83
N LEU A 222 -14.25 -6.24 13.04
CA LEU A 222 -14.88 -7.03 11.97
C LEU A 222 -15.59 -6.14 10.92
N ASP A 223 -16.17 -5.02 11.34
CA ASP A 223 -16.87 -4.08 10.44
C ASP A 223 -15.96 -3.54 9.34
N PHE A 224 -14.70 -3.23 9.67
CA PHE A 224 -13.72 -2.76 8.68
C PHE A 224 -13.37 -3.86 7.68
N VAL A 225 -13.17 -5.08 8.17
CA VAL A 225 -12.91 -6.24 7.32
C VAL A 225 -14.07 -6.49 6.37
N GLN A 226 -15.31 -6.40 6.84
CA GLN A 226 -16.50 -6.56 5.99
C GLN A 226 -16.60 -5.46 4.93
N PHE A 227 -16.28 -4.21 5.31
CA PHE A 227 -16.21 -3.08 4.37
C PHE A 227 -15.18 -3.34 3.26
N CYS A 228 -13.99 -3.83 3.64
CA CYS A 228 -12.95 -4.19 2.68
C CYS A 228 -13.35 -5.40 1.82
N PHE A 229 -14.00 -6.43 2.36
CA PHE A 229 -14.48 -7.58 1.58
C PHE A 229 -15.48 -7.18 0.49
N ALA A 230 -16.37 -6.23 0.79
CA ALA A 230 -17.33 -5.71 -0.19
C ALA A 230 -16.65 -5.01 -1.40
N ALA A 231 -15.39 -4.57 -1.26
CA ALA A 231 -14.62 -4.01 -2.37
C ALA A 231 -13.88 -5.06 -3.21
N PHE A 232 -13.72 -6.29 -2.69
CA PHE A 232 -12.92 -7.36 -3.31
C PHE A 232 -13.77 -8.46 -3.92
N TYR A 233 -14.87 -8.80 -3.26
CA TYR A 233 -15.61 -10.02 -3.50
C TYR A 233 -17.08 -9.71 -3.77
N GLU A 234 -17.73 -10.61 -4.50
CA GLU A 234 -19.18 -10.57 -4.65
C GLU A 234 -19.86 -10.64 -3.27
N PRO A 235 -21.04 -10.01 -3.09
CA PRO A 235 -21.69 -9.88 -1.79
C PRO A 235 -21.85 -11.20 -1.03
N THR A 236 -22.21 -12.28 -1.74
CA THR A 236 -22.37 -13.63 -1.17
C THR A 236 -21.06 -14.17 -0.60
N LYS A 237 -19.96 -14.07 -1.37
CA LYS A 237 -18.63 -14.53 -0.94
C LYS A 237 -18.05 -13.65 0.17
N ALA A 238 -18.29 -12.35 0.11
CA ALA A 238 -17.90 -11.41 1.18
C ALA A 238 -18.60 -11.75 2.51
N GLU A 239 -19.88 -12.14 2.48
CA GLU A 239 -20.62 -12.56 3.67
C GLU A 239 -20.12 -13.91 4.22
N GLU A 240 -19.91 -14.90 3.33
CA GLU A 240 -19.35 -16.21 3.69
C GLU A 240 -17.98 -16.05 4.37
N LEU A 241 -17.07 -15.29 3.76
CA LEU A 241 -15.75 -15.05 4.32
C LEU A 241 -15.82 -14.30 5.66
N GLY A 242 -16.75 -13.36 5.81
CA GLY A 242 -17.02 -12.69 7.09
C GLY A 242 -17.42 -13.67 8.20
N LYS A 243 -18.30 -14.64 7.88
CA LYS A 243 -18.69 -15.73 8.81
C LYS A 243 -17.50 -16.63 9.15
N ASP A 244 -16.70 -17.00 8.16
CA ASP A 244 -15.49 -17.81 8.37
C ASP A 244 -14.50 -17.14 9.31
N ILE A 245 -14.23 -15.84 9.13
CA ILE A 245 -13.32 -15.09 10.01
C ILE A 245 -13.88 -15.02 11.44
N LYS A 246 -15.19 -14.80 11.58
CA LYS A 246 -15.83 -14.78 12.90
C LYS A 246 -15.72 -16.15 13.59
N ASN A 247 -15.99 -17.23 12.88
CA ASN A 247 -15.88 -18.58 13.41
C ASN A 247 -14.44 -18.90 13.80
N LEU A 248 -13.47 -18.56 12.95
CA LEU A 248 -12.05 -18.74 13.24
C LEU A 248 -11.62 -17.97 14.51
N LEU A 249 -12.09 -16.73 14.67
CA LEU A 249 -11.82 -15.93 15.87
C LEU A 249 -12.35 -16.61 17.15
N VAL A 250 -13.57 -17.15 17.10
CA VAL A 250 -14.17 -17.89 18.22
C VAL A 250 -13.35 -19.15 18.52
N THR A 251 -13.01 -19.95 17.50
CA THR A 251 -12.19 -21.15 17.66
C THR A 251 -10.84 -20.84 18.30
N LEU A 252 -10.16 -19.76 17.86
CA LEU A 252 -8.88 -19.33 18.44
C LEU A 252 -9.03 -18.91 19.91
N TYR A 253 -10.13 -18.24 20.26
CA TYR A 253 -10.44 -17.86 21.63
C TYR A 253 -10.69 -19.09 22.52
N ASP A 254 -11.43 -20.08 22.03
CA ASP A 254 -11.69 -21.33 22.75
C ASP A 254 -10.42 -22.13 23.00
N ILE A 255 -9.53 -22.22 21.99
CA ILE A 255 -8.20 -22.83 22.12
C ILE A 255 -7.39 -22.10 23.20
N TYR A 256 -7.36 -20.76 23.17
CA TYR A 256 -6.66 -19.96 24.17
C TYR A 256 -7.20 -20.23 25.59
N ASN A 257 -8.52 -20.27 25.76
CA ASN A 257 -9.14 -20.54 27.06
C ASN A 257 -8.85 -21.95 27.57
N ALA A 258 -8.89 -22.96 26.71
CA ALA A 258 -8.54 -24.33 27.07
C ALA A 258 -7.07 -24.40 27.54
N TRP A 259 -6.17 -23.70 26.85
CA TRP A 259 -4.76 -23.64 27.22
C TRP A 259 -4.53 -22.89 28.54
N SER A 260 -5.21 -21.77 28.75
CA SER A 260 -5.17 -20.99 29.99
C SER A 260 -5.62 -21.82 31.20
N LYS A 261 -6.73 -22.56 31.07
CA LYS A 261 -7.24 -23.45 32.12
C LYS A 261 -6.28 -24.61 32.44
N ASN A 262 -5.60 -25.16 31.43
CA ASN A 262 -4.66 -26.26 31.60
C ASN A 262 -3.27 -25.83 32.11
N SER A 263 -2.93 -24.54 32.02
CA SER A 263 -1.60 -24.01 32.37
C SER A 263 -1.46 -23.51 33.81
N GLY A 264 -2.48 -23.65 34.66
CA GLY A 264 -2.35 -23.40 36.11
C GLY A 264 -1.99 -21.96 36.52
N CYS A 265 -2.22 -20.97 35.67
CA CYS A 265 -2.07 -19.55 36.04
C CYS A 265 -3.37 -19.06 36.67
N SER A 266 -3.47 -19.11 38.00
CA SER A 266 -4.47 -18.37 38.75
C SER A 266 -4.19 -16.88 38.61
N SER A 267 -4.90 -16.20 37.70
CA SER A 267 -4.91 -14.74 37.67
C SER A 267 -5.74 -14.20 38.83
N SER A 268 -5.10 -14.09 40.01
CA SER A 268 -5.61 -13.24 41.09
C SER A 268 -5.54 -11.79 40.62
N GLY A 269 -6.70 -11.18 40.44
CA GLY A 269 -6.82 -9.76 40.14
C GLY A 269 -6.10 -8.93 41.18
N THR A 270 -5.21 -8.05 40.73
CA THR A 270 -4.64 -6.96 41.54
C THR A 270 -4.99 -5.64 40.86
N ASN A 271 -5.96 -4.95 41.46
CA ASN A 271 -6.12 -3.51 41.29
C ASN A 271 -4.91 -2.83 41.94
N GLY A 272 -4.18 -1.99 41.21
CA GLY A 272 -2.99 -1.34 41.73
C GLY A 272 -2.35 -0.31 40.80
N THR A 273 -3.00 0.85 40.72
CA THR A 273 -2.42 2.20 40.59
C THR A 273 -1.57 2.55 39.36
N GLN A 274 -2.12 3.48 38.57
CA GLN A 274 -1.45 4.21 37.50
C GLN A 274 -0.26 5.01 38.02
N ASN A 275 0.85 4.96 37.30
CA ASN A 275 1.81 6.05 37.23
C ASN A 275 2.28 6.19 35.78
N SER A 276 1.62 7.06 35.04
CA SER A 276 2.00 7.49 33.70
C SER A 276 2.98 8.66 33.78
N ASN A 277 4.27 8.40 33.56
CA ASN A 277 5.20 9.45 33.17
C ASN A 277 4.99 9.74 31.68
N ILE A 278 4.26 10.81 31.41
CA ILE A 278 4.07 11.39 30.08
C ILE A 278 5.37 12.07 29.67
N VAL A 279 6.06 11.53 28.66
CA VAL A 279 7.01 12.32 27.87
C VAL A 279 6.21 12.96 26.75
N GLN A 280 5.97 14.26 26.91
CA GLN A 280 5.27 15.13 25.98
C GLN A 280 6.16 15.36 24.76
N LEU A 281 5.86 14.70 23.64
CA LEU A 281 6.47 15.01 22.34
C LEU A 281 5.53 15.97 21.60
N SER A 282 6.02 17.20 21.41
CA SER A 282 5.32 18.34 20.82
C SER A 282 4.79 18.03 19.42
N SER A 283 3.52 18.32 19.20
CA SER A 283 2.87 18.40 17.90
C SER A 283 3.60 19.41 17.00
N GLN A 284 4.12 18.94 15.87
CA GLN A 284 4.31 19.79 14.70
C GLN A 284 3.28 19.36 13.67
N ASP A 285 2.39 20.30 13.35
CA ASP A 285 1.35 20.17 12.33
C ASP A 285 1.99 19.91 10.96
N VAL A 286 2.01 18.65 10.55
CA VAL A 286 2.18 18.28 9.15
C VAL A 286 0.78 18.14 8.57
N THR A 287 0.39 19.07 7.71
CA THR A 287 -0.83 18.96 6.90
C THR A 287 -0.73 17.69 6.05
N LEU A 288 -1.39 16.62 6.50
CA LEU A 288 -1.48 15.35 5.77
C LEU A 288 -2.36 15.57 4.54
N GLU A 289 -1.77 15.51 3.35
CA GLU A 289 -2.53 15.26 2.12
C GLU A 289 -3.29 13.94 2.32
N VAL A 290 -4.63 14.02 2.36
CA VAL A 290 -5.48 12.84 2.55
C VAL A 290 -5.43 12.00 1.29
N ASP A 291 -4.84 10.81 1.39
CA ASP A 291 -4.80 9.85 0.29
C ASP A 291 -6.23 9.40 -0.06
N PRO A 292 -6.72 9.67 -1.29
CA PRO A 292 -8.08 9.34 -1.69
C PRO A 292 -8.35 7.82 -1.76
N ASN A 293 -7.32 6.98 -1.74
CA ASN A 293 -7.43 5.52 -1.76
C ASN A 293 -7.25 4.88 -0.38
N ASP A 294 -7.17 5.66 0.70
CA ASP A 294 -7.09 5.09 2.06
C ASP A 294 -8.46 4.57 2.51
N PHE A 295 -8.56 3.24 2.66
CA PHE A 295 -9.77 2.57 3.10
C PHE A 295 -10.11 2.89 4.55
N LEU A 296 -9.11 3.16 5.42
CA LEU A 296 -9.38 3.55 6.80
C LEU A 296 -10.04 4.93 6.87
N VAL A 297 -9.62 5.86 6.01
CA VAL A 297 -10.27 7.18 5.90
C VAL A 297 -11.68 7.03 5.37
N SER A 298 -11.85 6.24 4.30
CA SER A 298 -13.16 5.98 3.69
C SER A 298 -14.13 5.31 4.67
N PHE A 299 -13.63 4.38 5.48
CA PHE A 299 -14.40 3.68 6.50
C PHE A 299 -14.76 4.59 7.68
N ARG A 300 -13.86 5.46 8.14
CA ARG A 300 -14.18 6.47 9.17
C ARG A 300 -15.31 7.39 8.71
N LYS A 301 -15.23 7.91 7.47
CA LYS A 301 -16.29 8.72 6.85
C LYS A 301 -17.62 7.94 6.73
N LEU A 302 -17.57 6.63 6.46
CA LEU A 302 -18.77 5.80 6.43
C LEU A 302 -19.38 5.64 7.83
N LYS A 303 -18.56 5.43 8.86
CA LYS A 303 -19.02 5.34 10.25
C LYS A 303 -19.64 6.65 10.73
N GLU A 304 -19.00 7.79 10.44
CA GLU A 304 -19.53 9.12 10.73
C GLU A 304 -20.88 9.34 10.05
N ARG A 305 -21.01 9.03 8.75
CA ARG A 305 -22.29 9.10 8.04
C ARG A 305 -23.36 8.17 8.60
N LYS A 306 -23.00 6.95 9.03
CA LYS A 306 -23.97 6.03 9.65
C LYS A 306 -24.41 6.50 11.03
N LEU A 307 -23.52 7.13 11.80
CA LEU A 307 -23.86 7.76 13.07
C LEU A 307 -24.75 9.00 12.86
N ASP A 308 -24.48 9.78 11.81
CA ASP A 308 -25.28 10.96 11.45
C ASP A 308 -26.68 10.58 10.91
N ILE A 309 -26.77 9.54 10.07
CA ILE A 309 -28.06 8.97 9.62
C ILE A 309 -28.82 8.32 10.79
N GLY A 310 -28.10 7.65 11.70
CA GLY A 310 -28.68 7.09 12.92
C GLY A 310 -29.26 8.19 13.82
N ALA A 311 -28.54 9.30 13.97
CA ALA A 311 -28.98 10.48 14.69
C ALA A 311 -30.15 11.19 13.98
N GLN A 312 -30.15 11.28 12.64
CA GLN A 312 -31.27 11.82 11.86
C GLN A 312 -32.56 10.98 12.01
N ASN A 313 -32.45 9.66 11.93
CA ASN A 313 -33.56 8.72 12.14
C ASN A 313 -34.04 8.67 13.61
N GLU A 314 -33.20 9.07 14.57
CA GLU A 314 -33.54 9.18 15.99
C GLU A 314 -34.20 10.53 16.30
N VAL A 315 -33.73 11.62 15.68
CA VAL A 315 -34.37 12.95 15.75
C VAL A 315 -35.76 12.93 15.11
N GLU A 316 -35.95 12.25 13.96
CA GLU A 316 -37.29 12.07 13.37
C GLU A 316 -38.21 11.22 14.27
N ARG A 317 -37.70 10.15 14.88
CA ARG A 317 -38.45 9.36 15.89
C ARG A 317 -38.82 10.17 17.13
N ILE A 318 -37.94 11.04 17.61
CA ILE A 318 -38.20 11.94 18.74
C ILE A 318 -39.23 13.00 18.34
N ARG A 319 -39.17 13.51 17.10
CA ARG A 319 -40.13 14.49 16.57
C ARG A 319 -41.52 13.89 16.42
N GLU A 320 -41.64 12.66 15.94
CA GLU A 320 -42.93 11.93 15.84
C GLU A 320 -43.47 11.52 17.22
N SER A 321 -42.59 11.19 18.18
CA SER A 321 -42.98 10.89 19.56
C SER A 321 -43.44 12.12 20.34
N SER A 322 -42.96 13.32 19.98
CA SER A 322 -43.35 14.57 20.64
C SER A 322 -44.69 15.14 20.15
N THR A 323 -45.19 14.72 18.99
CA THR A 323 -46.53 15.10 18.49
C THR A 323 -47.65 14.27 19.11
N TYR A 324 -47.33 13.10 19.70
CA TYR A 324 -48.30 12.27 20.41
C TYR A 324 -48.58 12.74 21.85
N TRP A 325 -47.67 13.50 22.47
CA TRP A 325 -47.82 13.97 23.86
C TRP A 325 -48.47 15.36 24.00
N SER A 326 -48.68 16.09 22.90
CA SER A 326 -49.33 17.41 22.90
C SER A 326 -50.83 17.40 22.56
N ASN A 327 -51.39 16.30 22.06
CA ASN A 327 -52.83 16.17 21.77
C ASN A 327 -53.62 15.27 22.75
N GLY A 328 -52.98 14.75 23.80
CA GLY A 328 -53.59 13.79 24.75
C GLY A 328 -54.04 14.37 26.11
N ARG A 329 -53.89 15.67 26.36
CA ARG A 329 -54.34 16.31 27.62
C ARG A 329 -55.26 17.50 27.34
N SER A 330 -56.46 17.21 26.87
CA SER A 330 -57.62 18.08 27.06
C SER A 330 -58.91 17.26 27.02
N SER A 331 -59.07 16.38 28.01
CA SER A 331 -60.36 15.87 28.45
C SER A 331 -60.19 15.51 29.91
N TYR A 332 -60.62 16.41 30.79
CA TYR A 332 -61.09 16.24 32.17
C TYR A 332 -61.00 17.63 32.83
N GLY A 333 -62.16 18.26 32.97
CA GLY A 333 -62.38 19.61 33.48
C GLY A 333 -63.70 20.14 32.98
#